data_AF-A0AAI9W9U0-F1
#
_entry.id   AF-A0AAI9W9U0-F1
#
_cell.length_a   1.000
_cell.length_b   1.000
_cell.length_c   1.000
_cell.angle_alpha   90.00
_cell.angle_beta   90.00
_cell.angle_gamma   90.00
#
_symmetry.space_group_name_H-M   'P 1'
#
loop_
_entity.id
_entity.type
_entity.pdbx_description
1 polymer ?
#
loop_
_entity_poly.entity_id
_entity_poly.type
_entity_poly.pdbx_seq_one_letter_code
_entity_poly.pdbx_strand_id
1 'polypeptide(L)'
;MSGFFLILMGFFIVGANLTGFIFYKKRANLYDAAFILFLLAVLFGAIGGLIALLVIRDAFALFYGLQVGYYLLLNSVVAFLIALVVTAIQRYNHNKL
;
A
#
# COMPACT_ATOMS: atom_id res chain seq x y z
N MET A 1 17.14 13.96 11.91
CA MET A 1 16.43 12.68 12.10
C MET A 1 15.03 12.72 11.49
N SER A 2 14.16 13.69 11.82
CA SER A 2 12.80 13.79 11.24
C SER A 2 12.78 13.81 9.71
N GLY A 3 13.66 14.58 9.07
CA GLY A 3 13.75 14.65 7.61
C GLY A 3 14.06 13.31 6.93
N PHE A 4 14.95 12.51 7.52
CA PHE A 4 15.30 11.19 6.99
C PHE A 4 14.08 10.25 6.98
N PHE A 5 13.38 10.14 8.12
CA PHE A 5 12.22 9.28 8.25
C PHE A 5 11.03 9.75 7.39
N LEU A 6 10.85 11.05 7.21
CA LEU A 6 9.86 11.59 6.28
C LEU A 6 10.17 11.22 4.82
N ILE A 7 11.43 11.38 4.39
CA ILE A 7 11.86 10.99 3.03
C ILE A 7 11.70 9.48 2.83
N LEU A 8 12.10 8.68 3.82
CA LEU A 8 11.97 7.23 3.77
C LEU A 8 10.49 6.78 3.69
N MET A 9 9.59 7.48 4.38
CA MET A 9 8.15 7.22 4.33
C MET A 9 7.61 7.53 2.93
N GLY A 10 7.98 8.69 2.37
CA GLY A 10 7.64 9.05 1.00
C GLY A 10 8.15 8.01 0.00
N PHE A 11 9.37 7.53 0.17
CA PHE A 11 9.96 6.48 -0.68
C PHE A 11 9.16 5.18 -0.64
N PHE A 12 8.80 4.68 0.56
CA PHE A 12 7.98 3.47 0.67
C PHE A 12 6.59 3.63 0.06
N ILE A 13 5.94 4.78 0.29
CA ILE A 13 4.61 5.04 -0.25
C ILE A 13 4.64 5.10 -1.78
N VAL A 14 5.57 5.85 -2.35
CA VAL A 14 5.72 5.98 -3.81
C VAL A 14 6.09 4.63 -4.43
N GLY A 15 7.07 3.91 -3.84
CA GLY A 15 7.50 2.60 -4.32
C GLY A 15 6.36 1.56 -4.31
N ALA A 16 5.54 1.54 -3.26
CA ALA A 16 4.42 0.62 -3.18
C ALA A 16 3.35 0.92 -4.24
N ASN A 17 2.99 2.19 -4.41
CA ASN A 17 2.00 2.60 -5.40
C ASN A 17 2.47 2.34 -6.84
N LEU A 18 3.75 2.63 -7.15
CA LEU A 18 4.34 2.28 -8.44
C LEU A 18 4.27 0.78 -8.71
N THR A 19 4.60 -0.03 -7.70
CA THR A 19 4.53 -1.50 -7.82
C THR A 19 3.09 -1.97 -8.05
N GLY A 20 2.13 -1.44 -7.28
CA GLY A 20 0.71 -1.72 -7.47
C GLY A 20 0.22 -1.35 -8.87
N PHE A 21 0.63 -0.19 -9.39
CA PHE A 21 0.31 0.26 -10.75
C PHE A 21 0.93 -0.63 -11.83
N ILE A 22 2.18 -1.07 -11.66
CA ILE A 22 2.83 -1.99 -12.60
C ILE A 22 2.07 -3.33 -12.65
N PHE A 23 1.65 -3.86 -11.50
CA PHE A 23 0.88 -5.10 -11.44
C PHE A 23 -0.51 -4.94 -12.06
N TYR A 24 -1.19 -3.83 -11.79
CA TYR A 24 -2.44 -3.47 -12.47
C TYR A 24 -2.26 -3.49 -13.99
N LYS A 25 -1.25 -2.80 -14.52
CA LYS A 25 -1.00 -2.72 -15.96
C LYS A 25 -0.69 -4.09 -16.59
N LYS A 26 0.01 -4.98 -15.85
CA LYS A 26 0.35 -6.32 -16.35
C LYS A 26 -0.84 -7.26 -16.44
N ARG A 27 -1.77 -7.21 -15.47
CA ARG A 27 -2.91 -8.15 -15.41
C ARG A 27 -4.26 -7.54 -15.76
N ALA A 28 -4.32 -6.23 -15.98
CA ALA A 28 -5.54 -5.44 -16.20
C ALA A 28 -6.62 -5.66 -15.14
N ASN A 29 -6.20 -6.02 -13.91
CA ASN A 29 -7.10 -6.38 -12.82
C ASN A 29 -6.83 -5.51 -11.58
N LEU A 30 -7.85 -4.77 -11.15
CA LEU A 30 -7.79 -3.89 -9.98
C LEU A 30 -7.65 -4.67 -8.66
N TYR A 31 -8.19 -5.90 -8.58
CA TYR A 31 -8.07 -6.73 -7.40
C TYR A 31 -6.62 -7.15 -7.14
N ASP A 32 -5.89 -7.52 -8.19
CA ASP A 32 -4.48 -7.89 -8.08
C ASP A 32 -3.65 -6.71 -7.58
N ALA A 33 -3.94 -5.50 -8.06
CA ALA A 33 -3.27 -4.28 -7.62
C ALA A 33 -3.54 -3.97 -6.13
N ALA A 34 -4.80 -4.07 -5.70
CA ALA A 34 -5.18 -3.88 -4.30
C ALA A 34 -4.51 -4.91 -3.38
N PHE A 35 -4.45 -6.17 -3.82
CA PHE A 35 -3.81 -7.24 -3.06
C PHE A 35 -2.28 -7.06 -2.95
N ILE A 36 -1.61 -6.66 -4.04
CA ILE A 36 -0.18 -6.31 -4.01
C ILE A 36 0.09 -5.16 -3.04
N LEU A 37 -0.74 -4.11 -3.07
CA LEU A 37 -0.62 -2.98 -2.14
C LEU A 37 -0.79 -3.42 -0.68
N PHE A 38 -1.74 -4.32 -0.41
CA PHE A 38 -1.93 -4.89 0.91
C PHE A 38 -0.70 -5.65 1.41
N LEU A 39 -0.10 -6.52 0.56
CA LEU A 39 1.11 -7.25 0.91
C LEU A 39 2.31 -6.31 1.16
N LEU A 40 2.45 -5.27 0.32
CA LEU A 40 3.49 -4.26 0.49
C LEU A 40 3.30 -3.41 1.74
N ALA A 41 2.07 -3.20 2.20
CA ALA A 41 1.80 -2.49 3.45
C ALA A 41 2.42 -3.22 4.65
N VAL A 42 2.23 -4.54 4.72
CA VAL A 42 2.83 -5.37 5.78
C VAL A 42 4.35 -5.39 5.65
N LEU A 43 4.87 -5.61 4.44
CA LEU A 43 6.30 -5.70 4.19
C LEU A 43 7.04 -4.40 4.50
N PHE A 44 6.59 -3.28 3.93
CA PHE A 44 7.24 -1.98 4.13
C PHE A 44 6.98 -1.41 5.53
N GLY A 45 5.84 -1.74 6.14
CA GLY A 45 5.62 -1.43 7.56
C GLY A 45 6.61 -2.15 8.47
N ALA A 46 6.84 -3.45 8.24
CA ALA A 46 7.82 -4.23 8.99
C ALA A 46 9.26 -3.74 8.76
N ILE A 47 9.66 -3.53 7.50
CA ILE A 47 11.00 -3.03 7.16
C ILE A 47 11.22 -1.63 7.73
N GLY A 48 10.26 -0.72 7.59
CA GLY A 48 10.33 0.62 8.16
C GLY A 48 10.45 0.59 9.69
N GLY A 49 9.72 -0.30 10.35
CA GLY A 49 9.79 -0.50 11.80
C GLY A 49 11.16 -1.00 12.24
N LEU A 50 11.71 -2.01 11.54
CA LEU A 50 13.05 -2.54 11.82
C LEU A 50 14.15 -1.48 11.61
N ILE A 51 14.08 -0.71 10.52
CA ILE A 51 15.03 0.39 10.25
C ILE A 51 14.95 1.42 11.38
N ALA A 52 13.75 1.82 11.78
CA ALA A 52 13.56 2.79 12.85
C ALA A 52 14.10 2.28 14.19
N LEU A 53 13.86 1.01 14.55
CA LEU A 53 14.41 0.37 15.73
C LEU A 53 15.95 0.38 15.73
N LEU A 54 16.58 0.04 14.61
CA LEU A 54 18.05 -0.03 14.50
C LEU A 54 18.72 1.35 14.59
N VAL A 55 18.07 2.39 14.04
CA VAL A 55 18.62 3.75 13.98
C VAL A 55 18.35 4.53 15.27
N ILE A 56 17.13 4.48 15.80
CA ILE A 56 16.74 5.22 17.00
C ILE A 56 17.13 4.47 18.28
N ARG A 57 17.17 3.13 18.23
CA ARG A 57 17.45 2.24 19.37
C ARG A 57 16.46 2.40 20.53
N ASP A 58 15.21 2.66 20.20
CA ASP A 58 14.08 2.79 21.13
C ASP A 58 12.93 1.91 20.66
N ALA A 59 12.28 1.17 21.56
CA ALA A 59 11.11 0.34 21.24
C ALA A 59 9.96 1.14 20.61
N PHE A 60 9.79 2.42 20.98
CA PHE A 60 8.76 3.29 20.38
C PHE A 60 9.05 3.63 18.91
N ALA A 61 10.27 3.40 18.41
CA ALA A 61 10.58 3.61 17.00
C ALA A 61 9.78 2.70 16.05
N LEU A 62 9.26 1.56 16.55
CA LEU A 62 8.41 0.66 15.78
C LEU A 62 7.11 1.33 15.28
N PHE A 63 6.62 2.37 15.97
CA PHE A 63 5.44 3.14 15.54
C PHE A 63 5.62 3.83 14.19
N TYR A 64 6.86 4.16 13.81
CA TYR A 64 7.14 4.68 12.46
C TYR A 64 6.76 3.65 11.38
N GLY A 65 7.20 2.40 11.55
CA GLY A 65 6.87 1.31 10.63
C GLY A 65 5.37 1.04 10.56
N LEU A 66 4.71 1.01 11.73
CA LEU A 66 3.25 0.89 11.80
C LEU A 66 2.53 2.01 11.06
N GLN A 67 3.02 3.24 11.14
CA GLN A 67 2.44 4.38 10.43
C GLN A 67 2.60 4.25 8.90
N VAL A 68 3.78 3.83 8.42
CA VAL A 68 4.00 3.53 6.99
C VAL A 68 3.03 2.43 6.52
N GLY A 69 2.96 1.33 7.27
CA GLY A 69 2.06 0.22 6.96
C GLY A 69 0.59 0.66 6.98
N TYR A 70 0.18 1.50 7.93
CA TYR A 70 -1.17 2.03 8.03
C TYR A 70 -1.59 2.84 6.79
N TYR A 71 -0.74 3.75 6.30
CA TYR A 71 -1.05 4.51 5.09
C TYR A 71 -1.19 3.62 3.85
N LEU A 72 -0.34 2.59 3.73
CA LEU A 72 -0.40 1.65 2.62
C LEU A 72 -1.61 0.71 2.72
N LEU A 73 -2.00 0.31 3.93
CA LEU A 73 -3.22 -0.45 4.19
C LEU A 73 -4.44 0.33 3.74
N LEU A 74 -4.56 1.60 4.15
CA LEU A 74 -5.65 2.46 3.68
C LEU A 74 -5.70 2.56 2.15
N ASN A 75 -4.54 2.74 1.50
CA ASN A 75 -4.48 2.76 0.04
C ASN A 75 -4.97 1.44 -0.58
N SER A 76 -4.60 0.29 -0.01
CA SER A 76 -5.04 -1.01 -0.49
C SER A 76 -6.57 -1.19 -0.36
N VAL A 77 -7.16 -0.71 0.73
CA VAL A 77 -8.61 -0.73 0.96
C VAL A 77 -9.32 0.15 -0.06
N VAL A 78 -8.83 1.37 -0.30
CA VAL A 78 -9.40 2.26 -1.31
C VAL A 78 -9.34 1.62 -2.70
N ALA A 79 -8.20 1.03 -3.08
CA ALA A 79 -8.05 0.33 -4.35
C ALA A 79 -9.01 -0.86 -4.48
N PHE A 80 -9.20 -1.61 -3.39
CA PHE A 80 -10.14 -2.73 -3.35
C PHE A 80 -11.61 -2.27 -3.50
N LEU A 81 -12.00 -1.18 -2.83
CA LEU A 81 -13.35 -0.61 -2.97
C LEU A 81 -13.61 -0.14 -4.40
N ILE A 82 -12.62 0.49 -5.05
CA ILE A 82 -12.72 0.86 -6.47
C ILE A 82 -12.89 -0.39 -7.34
N ALA A 83 -12.13 -1.46 -7.08
CA ALA A 83 -12.28 -2.72 -7.80
C ALA A 83 -13.70 -3.30 -7.70
N LEU A 84 -14.30 -3.27 -6.50
CA LEU A 84 -15.68 -3.70 -6.27
C LEU A 84 -16.68 -2.86 -7.09
N VAL A 85 -16.56 -1.53 -7.04
CA VAL A 85 -17.46 -0.63 -7.78
C VAL A 85 -17.38 -0.87 -9.29
N VAL A 86 -16.16 -0.95 -9.83
CA VAL A 86 -15.94 -1.22 -11.27
C VAL A 86 -16.55 -2.55 -11.66
N THR A 87 -16.37 -3.59 -10.84
CA THR A 87 -16.94 -4.92 -11.08
C THR A 87 -18.47 -4.90 -11.05
N ALA A 88 -19.07 -4.17 -10.10
CA ALA A 88 -20.52 -4.03 -10.01
C ALA A 88 -21.11 -3.31 -11.23
N ILE A 89 -20.47 -2.23 -11.69
CA ILE A 89 -20.88 -1.49 -12.90
C ILE A 89 -20.78 -2.37 -14.14
N GLN A 90 -19.67 -3.10 -14.31
CA GLN A 90 -19.49 -4.01 -15.44
C GLN A 90 -20.56 -5.11 -15.44
N ARG A 91 -20.85 -5.70 -14.29
CA ARG A 91 -21.90 -6.73 -14.15
C ARG A 91 -23.29 -6.19 -14.49
N TYR A 92 -23.61 -4.98 -14.05
CA TYR A 92 -24.89 -4.36 -14.35
C TYR A 92 -25.05 -4.05 -15.84
N ASN A 93 -24.01 -3.52 -16.49
CA ASN A 93 -24.05 -3.24 -17.93
C ASN A 93 -24.14 -4.51 -18.77
N HIS A 94 -23.47 -5.60 -18.37
CA HIS A 94 -23.56 -6.88 -19.07
C HIS A 94 -24.96 -7.50 -19.00
N ASN A 95 -25.65 -7.38 -17.86
CA ASN A 95 -27.02 -7.89 -17.70
C ASN A 95 -28.09 -7.06 -18.42
N LYS A 96 -27.76 -5.85 -18.91
CA LYS A 96 -28.71 -4.93 -19.57
C LYS A 96 -28.67 -5.03 -21.10
N LEU A 97 -27.68 -5.75 -21.65
CA LEU A 97 -27.52 -6.12 -23.06
C LEU A 97 -28.11 -7.52 -23.30
#